data_AF-A0A975DVC0-F1
#
_entry.id   AF-A0A975DVC0-F1
#
_cell.length_a   1.000
_cell.length_b   1.000
_cell.length_c   1.000
_cell.angle_alpha   90.00
_cell.angle_beta   90.00
_cell.angle_gamma   90.00
#
_symmetry.space_group_name_H-M   'P 1'
#
loop_
_entity.id
_entity.type
_entity.pdbx_description
1 polymer ?
#
loop_
_entity_poly.entity_id
_entity_poly.type
_entity_poly.pdbx_seq_one_letter_code
_entity_poly.pdbx_strand_id
1 'polypeptide(L)'
;MISASAIANQLKTAFSRTWTETFVNNNPSFIQDGVYGFFWFQGGAGWASFPSGHTVAAMSFLMVPAIAYRRWRPVCGLLVLLEALALWAQNYHFFSDIVAGAFLGGAVALAAARLAGLDDREKA
;
A
#
# COMPACT_ATOMS: atom_id res chain seq x y z
N MET A 1 -11.33 -0.46 3.23
CA MET A 1 -10.35 0.57 3.68
C MET A 1 -10.00 0.45 5.16
N ILE A 2 -10.95 0.53 6.12
CA ILE A 2 -10.63 0.49 7.57
C ILE A 2 -9.79 -0.73 7.96
N SER A 3 -10.21 -1.94 7.58
CA SER A 3 -9.46 -3.17 7.88
C SER A 3 -8.08 -3.20 7.23
N ALA A 4 -7.95 -2.67 6.00
CA ALA A 4 -6.67 -2.60 5.30
C ALA A 4 -5.69 -1.68 6.03
N SER A 5 -6.15 -0.50 6.45
CA SER A 5 -5.34 0.45 7.24
C SER A 5 -4.97 -0.13 8.61
N ALA A 6 -5.88 -0.82 9.27
CA ALA A 6 -5.60 -1.47 10.56
C ALA A 6 -4.49 -2.53 10.41
N ILE A 7 -4.59 -3.42 9.42
CA ILE A 7 -3.56 -4.42 9.14
C ILE A 7 -2.24 -3.74 8.77
N ALA A 8 -2.27 -2.74 7.89
CA ALA A 8 -1.07 -2.00 7.48
C ALA A 8 -0.36 -1.36 8.68
N ASN A 9 -1.10 -0.80 9.65
CA ASN A 9 -0.52 -0.21 10.85
C ASN A 9 0.19 -1.27 11.72
N GLN A 10 -0.39 -2.48 11.86
CA GLN A 10 0.29 -3.58 12.56
C GLN A 10 1.59 -3.99 11.84
N LEU A 11 1.56 -4.04 10.51
CA LEU A 11 2.75 -4.37 9.72
C LEU A 11 3.83 -3.28 9.80
N LYS A 12 3.44 -2.00 9.85
CA LYS A 12 4.37 -0.88 10.07
C LYS A 12 5.12 -1.04 11.39
N THR A 13 4.41 -1.38 12.46
CA THR A 13 5.05 -1.66 13.76
C THR A 13 5.91 -2.93 13.69
N ALA A 14 5.40 -4.03 13.12
CA ALA A 14 6.13 -5.30 13.09
C ALA A 14 7.43 -5.21 12.29
N PHE A 15 7.39 -4.66 11.07
CA PHE A 15 8.53 -4.60 10.16
C PHE A 15 9.41 -3.37 10.40
N SER A 16 8.82 -2.25 10.79
CA SER A 16 9.52 -1.02 11.15
C SER A 16 10.64 -0.67 10.16
N ARG A 17 10.26 -0.46 8.90
CA ARG A 17 11.20 -0.18 7.81
C ARG A 17 11.56 1.29 7.76
N THR A 18 12.85 1.59 7.61
CA THR A 18 13.30 2.96 7.30
C THR A 18 12.73 3.49 6.01
N TRP A 19 12.73 4.81 5.88
CA TRP A 19 12.33 5.50 4.67
C TRP A 19 13.47 5.58 3.66
N THR A 20 13.09 5.71 2.39
CA THR A 20 13.97 6.07 1.27
C THR A 20 14.65 7.43 1.52
N GLU A 21 13.88 8.41 1.99
CA GLU A 21 14.34 9.77 2.29
C GLU A 21 13.77 10.27 3.63
N THR A 22 14.20 11.44 4.07
CA THR A 22 13.88 11.99 5.39
C THR A 22 12.59 12.80 5.33
N PHE A 23 11.54 12.34 6.02
CA PHE A 23 10.20 12.92 5.92
C PHE A 23 9.64 13.44 7.25
N VAL A 24 10.10 12.89 8.39
CA VAL A 24 9.55 13.21 9.71
C VAL A 24 10.68 13.34 10.73
N ASN A 25 10.77 14.50 11.38
CA ASN A 25 11.68 14.74 12.52
C ASN A 25 13.14 14.31 12.28
N ASN A 26 13.67 14.51 11.07
CA ASN A 26 15.01 14.10 10.68
C ASN A 26 15.27 12.59 10.92
N ASN A 27 14.26 11.74 10.62
CA ASN A 27 14.37 10.29 10.76
C ASN A 27 15.53 9.72 9.93
N PRO A 28 16.11 8.59 10.35
CA PRO A 28 17.08 7.86 9.54
C PRO A 28 16.47 7.47 8.19
N SER A 29 17.24 7.66 7.10
CA SER A 29 16.82 7.27 5.76
C SER A 29 17.96 6.69 4.93
N PHE A 30 17.62 6.05 3.80
CA PHE A 30 18.61 5.47 2.91
C PHE A 30 19.43 6.54 2.17
N ILE A 31 18.78 7.56 1.60
CA ILE A 31 19.47 8.60 0.82
C ILE A 31 20.37 9.47 1.69
N GLN A 32 19.89 9.88 2.87
CA GLN A 32 20.65 10.78 3.74
C GLN A 32 21.70 10.05 4.59
N ASP A 33 21.34 8.91 5.18
CA ASP A 33 22.17 8.26 6.21
C ASP A 33 22.69 6.87 5.78
N GLY A 34 22.30 6.38 4.61
CA GLY A 34 22.64 5.02 4.15
C GLY A 34 21.88 3.92 4.90
N VAL A 35 20.87 4.25 5.70
CA VAL A 35 20.17 3.26 6.54
C VAL A 35 19.04 2.59 5.76
N TYR A 36 19.24 1.33 5.42
CA TYR A 36 18.28 0.48 4.71
C TYR A 36 18.05 -0.84 5.45
N GLY A 37 16.82 -1.07 5.89
CA GLY A 37 16.47 -2.36 6.49
C GLY A 37 15.12 -2.39 7.20
N PHE A 38 14.83 -3.57 7.76
CA PHE A 38 13.71 -3.81 8.67
C PHE A 38 14.24 -3.89 10.10
N PHE A 39 13.56 -3.21 11.02
CA PHE A 39 14.00 -3.05 12.41
C PHE A 39 12.89 -3.50 13.34
N TRP A 40 12.72 -4.81 13.40
CA TRP A 40 11.57 -5.48 14.00
C TRP A 40 11.06 -4.83 15.29
N PHE A 41 9.77 -4.49 15.32
CA PHE A 41 9.04 -3.96 16.48
C PHE A 41 9.53 -2.62 17.05
N GLN A 42 10.33 -1.85 16.31
CA GLN A 42 10.77 -0.53 16.76
C GLN A 42 9.62 0.49 16.83
N GLY A 43 8.76 0.49 15.81
CA GLY A 43 7.64 1.41 15.63
C GLY A 43 8.08 2.86 15.40
N GLY A 44 7.09 3.75 15.40
CA GLY A 44 7.29 5.19 15.23
C GLY A 44 7.28 5.66 13.77
N ALA A 45 7.01 6.96 13.58
CA ALA A 45 6.80 7.56 12.26
C ALA A 45 8.05 7.45 11.35
N GLY A 46 9.25 7.49 11.92
CA GLY A 46 10.52 7.36 11.18
C GLY A 46 10.84 5.95 10.65
N TRP A 47 10.05 4.94 11.04
CA TRP A 47 10.25 3.53 10.66
C TRP A 47 8.99 2.94 10.03
N ALA A 48 8.09 3.80 9.57
CA ALA A 48 6.77 3.40 9.12
C ALA A 48 6.67 3.24 7.60
N SER A 49 7.77 2.99 6.88
CA SER A 49 7.74 2.95 5.41
C SER A 49 6.99 1.73 4.88
N PHE A 50 7.21 0.54 5.45
CA PHE A 50 6.61 -0.71 4.97
C PHE A 50 5.32 -1.09 5.71
N PRO A 51 4.27 -1.55 5.00
CA PRO A 51 4.04 -1.38 3.56
C PRO A 51 3.58 0.07 3.26
N SER A 52 3.55 0.45 1.98
CA SER A 52 3.03 1.74 1.54
C SER A 52 1.56 1.93 1.96
N GLY A 53 1.28 2.95 2.78
CA GLY A 53 -0.07 3.22 3.25
C GLY A 53 -0.99 3.75 2.14
N HIS A 54 -0.45 4.62 1.27
CA HIS A 54 -1.15 5.16 0.11
C HIS A 54 -1.56 4.03 -0.84
N THR A 55 -0.64 3.11 -1.14
CA THR A 55 -0.90 2.02 -2.07
C THR A 55 -1.88 1.01 -1.48
N VAL A 56 -1.81 0.71 -0.17
CA VAL A 56 -2.84 -0.09 0.53
C VAL A 56 -4.22 0.54 0.39
N ALA A 57 -4.33 1.85 0.64
CA ALA A 57 -5.59 2.57 0.55
C ALA A 57 -6.14 2.55 -0.88
N ALA A 58 -5.31 2.96 -1.86
CA ALA A 58 -5.66 3.01 -3.27
C ALA A 58 -6.12 1.64 -3.79
N MET A 59 -5.34 0.57 -3.54
CA MET A 59 -5.71 -0.78 -3.98
C MET A 59 -6.96 -1.30 -3.26
N SER A 60 -7.09 -1.08 -1.95
CA SER A 60 -8.27 -1.53 -1.20
C SER A 60 -9.58 -0.86 -1.67
N PHE A 61 -9.49 0.36 -2.22
CA PHE A 61 -10.63 1.12 -2.71
C PHE A 61 -10.91 0.85 -4.19
N LEU A 62 -9.91 1.01 -5.06
CA LEU A 62 -10.06 0.95 -6.52
C LEU A 62 -10.26 -0.47 -7.05
N MET A 63 -9.79 -1.50 -6.34
CA MET A 63 -9.95 -2.88 -6.80
C MET A 63 -11.39 -3.39 -6.64
N VAL A 64 -12.18 -2.86 -5.70
CA VAL A 64 -13.59 -3.24 -5.53
C VAL A 64 -14.45 -2.92 -6.77
N PRO A 65 -14.49 -1.67 -7.29
CA PRO A 65 -15.22 -1.38 -8.53
C PRO A 65 -14.60 -2.07 -9.75
N ALA A 66 -13.28 -2.31 -9.77
CA ALA A 66 -12.62 -3.07 -10.84
C ALA A 66 -13.05 -4.56 -10.87
N ILE A 67 -13.32 -5.15 -9.70
CA ILE A 67 -13.92 -6.48 -9.57
C ILE A 67 -15.38 -6.44 -10.01
N ALA A 68 -16.17 -5.52 -9.47
CA ALA A 68 -17.60 -5.43 -9.73
C ALA A 68 -17.95 -5.07 -11.19
N TYR A 69 -17.10 -4.31 -11.88
CA TYR A 69 -17.38 -3.80 -13.22
C TYR A 69 -16.13 -3.84 -14.12
N ARG A 70 -16.10 -4.76 -15.09
CA ARG A 70 -15.01 -4.92 -16.07
C ARG A 70 -14.60 -3.61 -16.75
N ARG A 71 -15.57 -2.77 -17.10
CA ARG A 71 -15.36 -1.49 -17.79
C ARG A 71 -14.51 -0.50 -16.98
N TRP A 72 -14.46 -0.62 -15.65
CA TRP A 72 -13.68 0.26 -14.77
C TRP A 72 -12.24 -0.22 -14.55
N ARG A 73 -11.94 -1.50 -14.83
CA ARG A 73 -10.59 -2.07 -14.68
C ARG A 73 -9.46 -1.22 -15.27
N PRO A 74 -9.53 -0.73 -16.52
CA PRO A 74 -8.42 0.06 -17.08
C PRO A 74 -8.21 1.38 -16.32
N VAL A 75 -9.29 2.07 -15.93
CA VAL A 75 -9.21 3.34 -15.20
C VAL A 75 -8.67 3.10 -13.78
N CYS A 76 -9.20 2.10 -13.07
CA CYS A 76 -8.72 1.74 -11.74
C CYS A 76 -7.24 1.32 -11.76
N GLY A 77 -6.83 0.51 -12.74
CA GLY A 77 -5.45 0.08 -12.91
C GLY A 77 -4.51 1.24 -13.23
N LEU A 78 -4.94 2.17 -14.10
CA LEU A 78 -4.18 3.37 -14.43
C LEU A 78 -3.97 4.26 -13.19
N LEU A 79 -5.01 4.48 -12.38
CA LEU A 79 -4.91 5.29 -11.17
C LEU A 79 -3.93 4.70 -10.15
N VAL A 80 -3.97 3.38 -9.93
CA VAL A 80 -3.00 2.69 -9.06
C VAL A 80 -1.59 2.79 -9.64
N LEU A 81 -1.43 2.62 -10.96
CA LEU A 81 -0.13 2.71 -11.60
C LEU A 81 0.48 4.12 -11.47
N LEU A 82 -0.31 5.16 -11.71
CA LEU A 82 0.13 6.54 -11.58
C LEU A 82 0.53 6.88 -10.13
N GLU A 83 -0.24 6.41 -9.14
CA GLU A 83 0.10 6.55 -7.73
C GLU A 83 1.42 5.84 -7.38
N ALA A 84 1.57 4.58 -7.78
CA ALA A 84 2.79 3.81 -7.55
C ALA A 84 4.02 4.48 -8.18
N LEU A 85 3.90 4.95 -9.42
CA LEU A 85 4.98 5.67 -10.10
C LEU A 85 5.31 6.99 -9.42
N ALA A 86 4.30 7.74 -8.98
CA ALA A 86 4.50 9.01 -8.28
C ALA A 86 5.20 8.82 -6.93
N LEU A 87 4.86 7.77 -6.17
CA LEU A 87 5.54 7.44 -4.92
C LEU A 87 6.98 7.04 -5.14
N TRP A 88 7.23 6.22 -6.17
CA TRP A 88 8.56 5.73 -6.46
C TRP A 88 9.47 6.84 -7.00
N ALA A 89 8.97 7.65 -7.94
CA ALA A 89 9.74 8.74 -8.56
C ALA A 89 10.10 9.86 -7.58
N GLN A 90 9.30 10.05 -6.53
CA GLN A 90 9.55 11.05 -5.48
C GLN A 90 10.26 10.47 -4.26
N ASN A 91 10.79 9.24 -4.36
CA ASN A 91 11.46 8.55 -3.25
C ASN A 91 10.59 8.49 -1.98
N TYR A 92 9.27 8.41 -2.06
CA TYR A 92 8.42 8.28 -0.86
C TYR A 92 8.43 6.86 -0.29
N HIS A 93 8.68 5.88 -1.14
CA HIS A 93 8.67 4.47 -0.77
C HIS A 93 9.65 3.66 -1.61
N PHE A 94 10.20 2.60 -1.02
CA PHE A 94 10.88 1.58 -1.81
C PHE A 94 9.87 0.84 -2.67
N PHE A 95 10.31 0.33 -3.82
CA PHE A 95 9.46 -0.46 -4.72
C PHE A 95 8.79 -1.65 -4.01
N SER A 96 9.50 -2.30 -3.07
CA SER A 96 8.93 -3.39 -2.26
C SER A 96 7.82 -2.94 -1.30
N ASP A 97 7.84 -1.71 -0.79
CA ASP A 97 6.75 -1.17 0.04
C ASP A 97 5.46 -1.02 -0.77
N ILE A 98 5.61 -0.57 -2.02
CA ILE A 98 4.51 -0.39 -2.98
C ILE A 98 3.93 -1.74 -3.36
N VAL A 99 4.76 -2.73 -3.73
CA VAL A 99 4.31 -4.09 -4.08
C VAL A 99 3.58 -4.75 -2.91
N ALA A 100 4.14 -4.68 -1.69
CA ALA A 100 3.49 -5.23 -0.51
C ALA A 100 2.19 -4.50 -0.16
N GLY A 101 2.16 -3.18 -0.33
CA GLY A 101 0.95 -2.39 -0.14
C GLY A 101 -0.15 -2.76 -1.13
N ALA A 102 0.23 -2.97 -2.41
CA ALA A 102 -0.71 -3.39 -3.43
C ALA A 102 -1.28 -4.78 -3.18
N PHE A 103 -0.43 -5.72 -2.76
CA PHE A 103 -0.85 -7.07 -2.37
C PHE A 103 -1.84 -7.03 -1.20
N LEU A 104 -1.50 -6.32 -0.11
CA LEU A 104 -2.38 -6.23 1.07
C LEU A 104 -3.71 -5.55 0.73
N GLY A 105 -3.66 -4.40 0.05
CA GLY A 105 -4.86 -3.68 -0.37
C GLY A 105 -5.75 -4.52 -1.27
N GLY A 106 -5.16 -5.22 -2.25
CA GLY A 106 -5.88 -6.09 -3.16
C GLY A 106 -6.48 -7.33 -2.49
N ALA A 107 -5.77 -7.96 -1.56
CA ALA A 107 -6.29 -9.08 -0.78
C ALA A 107 -7.52 -8.68 0.05
N VAL A 108 -7.47 -7.50 0.69
CA VAL A 108 -8.61 -6.97 1.44
C VAL A 108 -9.78 -6.61 0.51
N ALA A 109 -9.51 -6.00 -0.64
CA ALA A 109 -10.55 -5.69 -1.63
C ALA A 109 -11.23 -6.95 -2.16
N LEU A 110 -10.45 -7.99 -2.48
CA LEU A 110 -10.98 -9.28 -2.93
C LEU A 110 -11.84 -9.92 -1.84
N ALA A 111 -11.36 -9.97 -0.60
CA ALA A 111 -12.15 -10.50 0.52
C ALA A 111 -13.47 -9.73 0.70
N ALA A 112 -13.42 -8.39 0.63
CA ALA A 112 -14.62 -7.56 0.71
C ALA A 112 -15.60 -7.81 -0.45
N ALA A 113 -15.09 -7.93 -1.68
CA ALA A 113 -15.92 -8.20 -2.86
C ALA A 113 -16.61 -9.58 -2.78
N ARG A 114 -15.91 -10.61 -2.29
CA ARG A 114 -16.46 -11.94 -2.04
C ARG A 114 -17.56 -11.92 -1.00
N LEU A 115 -17.32 -11.27 0.14
CA LEU A 115 -18.31 -11.15 1.20
C LEU A 115 -19.55 -10.36 0.76
N ALA A 116 -19.38 -9.42 -0.17
CA ALA A 116 -20.48 -8.64 -0.75
C ALA A 116 -21.17 -9.33 -1.95
N GLY A 117 -20.72 -10.52 -2.37
CA GLY A 117 -21.27 -11.22 -3.54
C GLY A 117 -21.12 -10.44 -4.83
N LEU A 118 -20.00 -9.71 -5.00
CA LEU A 118 -19.71 -8.91 -6.19
C LEU A 118 -19.00 -9.70 -7.29
N ASP A 119 -18.25 -10.75 -6.92
CA ASP A 119 -17.55 -11.61 -7.89
C ASP A 119 -18.48 -12.45 -8.77
N ASP A 120 -19.74 -12.66 -8.36
CA ASP A 120 -20.72 -13.47 -9.09
C ASP A 120 -21.58 -12.66 -10.08
N ARG A 121 -21.49 -11.31 -10.05
CA ARG A 121 -22.39 -10.42 -10.80
C ARG A 121 -22.05 -10.28 -12.28
N GLU A 122 -21.00 -10.94 -12.76
CA GLU A 122 -20.55 -10.90 -14.16
C GLU A 122 -20.83 -12.23 -14.90
N LYS A 123 -22.00 -12.83 -14.65
CA LYS A 123 -22.64 -13.82 -15.56
C LYS A 123 -23.92 -13.29 -16.26
N ALA A 124 -24.25 -12.00 -16.10
CA ALA A 124 -25.43 -11.37 -16.69
C ALA A 124 -25.03 -10.30 -17.72
#